data_AF-A0A915A416-F1
#
_entry.id   AF-A0A915A416-F1
#
_cell.length_a   1.000
_cell.length_b   1.000
_cell.length_c   1.000
_cell.angle_alpha   90.00
_cell.angle_beta   90.00
_cell.angle_gamma   90.00
#
_symmetry.space_group_name_H-M   'P 1'
#
loop_
_entity.id
_entity.type
_entity.pdbx_description
1 polymer ?
#
loop_
_entity_poly.entity_id
_entity_poly.type
_entity_poly.pdbx_seq_one_letter_code
_entity_poly.pdbx_strand_id
1 'polypeptide(L)'
;ELDDVAALEQEGLKADVASYFADEVICPSCRMSPLLFLDARAVFCEMCEFYFHLPKKMPCAAKLSKYFMQIFSAHTNRKCDIVPSVIVQGPHMYFMCADCGFAYTAF
;
A
#
# COMPACT_ATOMS: atom_id res chain seq x y z
N GLU A 1 23.65 25.64 3.86
CA GLU A 1 23.53 24.30 3.24
C GLU A 1 23.56 23.13 4.24
N LEU A 2 23.74 23.36 5.55
CA LEU A 2 23.66 22.32 6.61
C LEU A 2 22.22 22.08 7.13
N ASP A 3 21.31 23.01 6.88
CA ASP A 3 19.93 22.97 7.36
C ASP A 3 19.09 21.93 6.62
N ASP A 4 19.33 21.74 5.32
CA ASP A 4 18.59 20.79 4.47
C ASP A 4 18.89 19.33 4.81
N VAL A 5 20.14 19.00 5.14
CA VAL A 5 20.53 17.61 5.42
C VAL A 5 19.93 17.14 6.75
N ALA A 6 20.00 18.00 7.78
CA ALA A 6 19.40 17.72 9.08
C ALA A 6 17.87 17.60 9.01
N ALA A 7 17.22 18.41 8.15
CA ALA A 7 15.78 18.32 7.91
C ALA A 7 15.39 16.99 7.24
N LEU A 8 16.16 16.54 6.24
CA LEU A 8 15.93 15.26 5.56
C LEU A 8 16.15 14.05 6.48
N GLU A 9 17.18 14.09 7.34
CA GLU A 9 17.44 13.03 8.33
C GLU A 9 16.31 12.96 9.38
N GLN A 10 15.83 14.11 9.85
CA GLN A 10 14.72 14.16 10.80
C GLN A 10 13.41 13.66 10.17
N GLU A 11 13.18 13.92 8.89
CA GLU A 11 12.01 13.44 8.16
C GLU A 11 12.04 11.91 7.96
N GLY A 12 13.23 11.35 7.69
CA GLY A 12 13.45 9.89 7.65
C GLY A 12 13.16 9.22 8.99
N LEU A 13 13.69 9.76 10.09
CA LEU A 13 13.46 9.20 11.44
C LEU A 13 11.98 9.23 11.84
N LYS A 14 11.26 10.31 11.49
CA LYS A 14 9.81 10.40 11.72
C LYS A 14 9.03 9.38 10.89
N ALA A 15 9.47 9.12 9.66
CA ALA A 15 8.86 8.11 8.80
C ALA A 15 9.03 6.69 9.35
N ASP A 16 10.20 6.37 9.88
CA ASP A 16 10.48 5.06 10.49
C ASP A 16 9.66 4.84 11.76
N VAL A 17 9.61 5.86 12.64
CA VAL A 17 8.77 5.81 13.85
C VAL A 17 7.29 5.69 13.48
N ALA A 18 6.80 6.45 12.51
CA ALA A 18 5.41 6.35 12.05
C ALA A 18 5.11 4.96 11.45
N SER A 19 6.09 4.33 10.80
CA SER A 19 5.95 2.96 10.27
C SER A 19 5.81 1.93 11.38
N TYR A 20 6.49 2.13 12.52
CA TYR A 20 6.40 1.24 13.67
C TYR A 20 5.00 1.21 14.30
N PHE A 21 4.25 2.31 14.18
CA PHE A 21 2.88 2.45 14.69
C PHE A 21 1.81 2.36 13.60
N ALA A 22 2.17 2.01 12.36
CA ALA A 22 1.21 1.94 11.26
C ALA A 22 0.32 0.70 11.41
N ASP A 23 -0.98 0.88 11.15
CA ASP A 23 -1.92 -0.25 11.07
C ASP A 23 -1.45 -1.26 10.02
N GLU A 24 -1.50 -2.54 10.40
CA GLU A 24 -1.16 -3.64 9.51
C GLU A 24 -2.22 -3.78 8.42
N VAL A 25 -1.78 -3.74 7.15
CA VAL A 25 -2.69 -3.98 6.03
C VAL A 25 -2.71 -5.46 5.74
N ILE A 26 -3.83 -6.12 6.04
CA ILE A 26 -4.01 -7.54 5.71
C ILE A 26 -4.01 -7.72 4.19
N CYS A 27 -3.28 -8.74 3.71
CA CYS A 27 -3.20 -9.08 2.30
C CYS A 27 -4.60 -9.28 1.72
N PRO A 28 -4.98 -8.57 0.64
CA PRO A 28 -6.31 -8.68 0.06
C PRO A 28 -6.52 -10.04 -0.60
N SER A 29 -5.43 -10.71 -1.01
CA SER A 29 -5.46 -11.97 -1.74
C SER A 29 -5.72 -13.17 -0.84
N CYS A 30 -4.88 -13.38 0.18
CA CYS A 30 -5.01 -14.53 1.08
C CYS A 30 -5.81 -14.22 2.34
N ARG A 31 -5.90 -12.95 2.76
CA ARG A 31 -6.53 -12.51 4.02
C ARG A 31 -5.93 -13.13 5.30
N MET A 32 -4.74 -13.71 5.20
CA MET A 32 -4.12 -14.47 6.30
C MET A 32 -2.94 -13.78 6.96
N SER A 33 -2.21 -12.93 6.23
CA SER A 33 -1.00 -12.26 6.73
C SER A 33 -0.97 -10.80 6.29
N PRO A 34 -0.33 -9.92 7.08
CA PRO A 34 -0.10 -8.54 6.69
C PRO A 34 0.76 -8.43 5.42
N LEU A 35 0.60 -7.31 4.72
CA LEU A 35 1.49 -6.92 3.64
C LEU A 35 2.79 -6.38 4.22
N LEU A 36 3.89 -6.80 3.61
CA LEU A 36 5.24 -6.37 3.94
C LEU A 36 5.73 -5.33 2.94
N PHE A 37 6.43 -4.33 3.47
CA PHE A 37 6.95 -3.16 2.74
C PHE A 37 8.47 -3.11 2.89
N LEU A 38 9.18 -4.02 2.22
CA LEU A 38 10.64 -4.14 2.34
C LEU A 38 11.41 -2.97 1.69
N ASP A 39 10.83 -2.35 0.66
CA ASP A 39 11.41 -1.18 0.02
C ASP A 39 10.32 -0.17 -0.35
N ALA A 40 10.73 1.03 -0.76
CA ALA A 40 9.82 2.14 -1.04
C ALA A 40 8.97 1.96 -2.32
N ARG A 41 9.05 0.81 -3.00
CA ARG A 41 8.35 0.52 -4.25
C ARG A 41 7.71 -0.86 -4.29
N ALA A 42 8.02 -1.77 -3.38
CA ALA A 42 7.54 -3.14 -3.42
C ALA A 42 6.64 -3.44 -2.22
N VAL A 43 5.55 -4.14 -2.52
CA VAL A 43 4.60 -4.66 -1.56
C VAL A 43 4.42 -6.14 -1.84
N PHE A 44 4.49 -6.99 -0.81
CA PHE A 44 4.26 -8.41 -0.99
C PHE A 44 3.65 -9.04 0.26
N CYS A 45 3.12 -10.25 0.09
CA CYS A 45 2.67 -11.09 1.18
C CYS A 45 3.65 -12.25 1.37
N GLU A 46 3.95 -12.63 2.60
CA GLU A 46 4.81 -13.79 2.89
C GLU A 46 4.07 -15.13 2.74
N MET A 47 2.73 -15.11 2.79
CA MET A 47 1.89 -16.31 2.81
C MET A 47 1.31 -16.69 1.44
N CYS A 48 1.41 -15.82 0.43
CA CYS A 48 0.91 -16.09 -0.91
C CYS A 48 1.71 -15.33 -1.97
N GLU A 49 1.45 -15.62 -3.25
CA GLU A 49 2.14 -15.00 -4.40
C GLU A 49 1.74 -13.55 -4.67
N PHE A 50 1.07 -12.88 -3.72
CA PHE A 50 0.74 -11.47 -3.86
C PHE A 50 2.02 -10.64 -3.81
N TYR A 51 2.37 -10.06 -4.95
CA TYR A 51 3.50 -9.15 -5.12
C TYR A 51 3.10 -8.01 -6.03
N PHE A 52 3.52 -6.79 -5.67
CA PHE A 52 3.21 -5.60 -6.44
C PHE A 52 4.38 -4.61 -6.42
N HIS A 53 4.72 -4.10 -7.61
CA HIS A 53 5.68 -3.01 -7.76
C HIS A 53 4.95 -1.70 -8.06
N LEU A 54 5.12 -0.71 -7.19
CA LEU A 54 4.53 0.60 -7.26
C LEU A 54 5.16 1.42 -8.39
N PRO A 55 4.36 2.18 -9.16
CA PRO A 55 4.86 3.04 -10.23
C PRO A 55 5.64 4.26 -9.70
N LYS A 56 5.47 4.60 -8.42
CA LYS A 56 6.14 5.73 -7.75
C LYS A 56 6.75 5.29 -6.43
N LYS A 57 7.88 5.92 -6.07
CA LYS A 57 8.50 5.73 -4.75
C LYS A 57 7.57 6.33 -3.70
N MET A 58 7.22 5.53 -2.70
CA MET A 58 6.43 5.99 -1.58
C MET A 58 7.31 6.60 -0.50
N PRO A 59 6.83 7.67 0.17
CA PRO A 59 7.61 8.39 1.16
C PRO A 59 7.87 7.56 2.43
N CYS A 60 6.95 6.68 2.85
CA CYS A 60 7.14 5.74 3.95
C CYS A 60 6.09 4.62 3.95
N ALA A 61 6.40 3.50 4.63
CA ALA A 61 5.49 2.37 4.76
C ALA A 61 4.18 2.74 5.49
N ALA A 62 4.20 3.65 6.47
CA ALA A 62 2.98 4.11 7.15
C ALA A 62 1.95 4.75 6.21
N LYS A 63 2.42 5.61 5.30
CA LYS A 63 1.56 6.23 4.29
C LYS A 63 1.01 5.19 3.32
N LEU A 64 1.83 4.20 2.99
CA LEU A 64 1.44 3.10 2.12
C LEU A 64 0.39 2.19 2.74
N SER A 65 0.58 1.82 4.01
CA SER A 65 -0.38 1.05 4.79
C SER A 65 -1.72 1.76 4.84
N LYS A 66 -1.73 3.05 5.23
CA LYS A 66 -2.97 3.84 5.26
C LYS A 66 -3.66 3.88 3.89
N TYR A 67 -2.88 3.98 2.81
CA TYR A 67 -3.40 4.07 1.45
C TYR A 67 -4.07 2.76 1.00
N PHE A 68 -3.38 1.63 1.14
CA PHE A 68 -3.95 0.32 0.79
C PHE A 68 -5.08 -0.08 1.73
N MET A 69 -4.99 0.25 3.02
CA MET A 69 -6.07 0.01 3.99
C MET A 69 -7.35 0.72 3.56
N GLN A 70 -7.28 1.96 3.07
CA GLN A 70 -8.46 2.67 2.56
C GLN A 70 -9.08 1.96 1.35
N ILE A 71 -8.26 1.52 0.39
CA ILE A 71 -8.75 0.84 -0.83
C ILE A 71 -9.43 -0.48 -0.48
N PHE A 72 -8.76 -1.32 0.32
CA PHE A 72 -9.30 -2.64 0.66
C PHE A 72 -10.48 -2.54 1.61
N SER A 73 -10.48 -1.62 2.58
CA SER A 73 -11.65 -1.40 3.44
C SER A 73 -12.85 -0.90 2.65
N ALA A 74 -12.65 0.00 1.68
CA ALA A 74 -13.72 0.46 0.81
C ALA A 74 -14.33 -0.66 -0.05
N HIS A 75 -13.50 -1.63 -0.48
CA HIS A 75 -13.97 -2.83 -1.16
C HIS A 75 -14.72 -3.77 -0.20
N THR A 76 -14.12 -4.11 0.94
CA THR A 76 -14.70 -5.03 1.94
C THR A 76 -16.03 -4.53 2.49
N ASN A 77 -16.22 -3.21 2.63
CA ASN A 77 -17.50 -2.60 3.03
C ASN A 77 -18.65 -2.89 2.05
N ARG A 78 -18.34 -3.31 0.81
CA ARG A 78 -19.34 -3.78 -0.16
C ARG A 78 -19.74 -5.24 0.06
N LYS A 79 -19.22 -5.91 1.09
CA LYS A 79 -19.43 -7.34 1.38
C LYS A 79 -19.05 -8.25 0.21
N CYS A 80 -18.02 -7.85 -0.55
CA CYS A 80 -17.49 -8.63 -1.65
C CYS A 80 -16.22 -9.35 -1.20
N ASP A 81 -16.17 -10.66 -1.42
CA ASP A 81 -15.05 -11.49 -1.00
C ASP A 81 -13.95 -11.65 -2.05
N ILE A 82 -14.21 -11.14 -3.26
CA ILE A 82 -13.29 -11.24 -4.39
C ILE A 82 -12.17 -10.22 -4.27
N VAL A 83 -10.94 -10.65 -4.56
CA VAL A 83 -9.77 -9.77 -4.60
C VAL A 83 -9.88 -8.85 -5.82
N PRO A 84 -9.82 -7.51 -5.66
CA PRO A 84 -9.79 -6.62 -6.82
C PRO A 84 -8.56 -6.91 -7.69
N SER A 85 -8.77 -6.98 -9.00
CA SER A 85 -7.68 -6.98 -9.97
C SER A 85 -6.98 -5.63 -9.97
N VAL A 86 -5.67 -5.64 -10.17
CA VAL A 86 -4.86 -4.42 -10.21
C VAL A 86 -4.16 -4.30 -11.56
N ILE A 87 -4.31 -3.15 -12.21
CA ILE A 87 -3.64 -2.81 -13.47
C ILE A 87 -2.74 -1.61 -13.25
N VAL A 88 -1.46 -1.71 -13.63
CA VAL A 88 -0.53 -0.57 -13.65
C VAL A 88 -0.49 0.00 -15.07
N GLN A 89 -0.74 1.30 -15.22
CA GLN A 89 -0.50 2.02 -16.49
C GLN A 89 0.26 3.32 -16.24
N GLY A 90 1.52 3.36 -16.68
CA GLY A 90 2.39 4.51 -16.51
C GLY A 90 2.52 4.88 -15.03
N PRO A 91 2.18 6.12 -14.63
CA PRO A 91 2.26 6.51 -13.24
C PRO A 91 1.15 5.90 -12.39
N HIS A 92 0.06 5.36 -12.97
CA HIS A 92 -1.22 5.05 -12.35
C HIS A 92 -1.45 3.58 -12.01
N MET A 93 -2.28 3.33 -11.00
CA MET A 93 -2.79 2.02 -10.63
C MET A 93 -4.33 2.01 -10.59
N TYR A 94 -4.93 0.99 -11.20
CA TYR A 94 -6.38 0.82 -11.27
C TYR A 94 -6.77 -0.47 -10.56
N PHE A 95 -7.58 -0.34 -9.50
CA PHE A 95 -8.16 -1.46 -8.78
C PHE A 95 -9.59 -1.66 -9.26
N MET A 96 -9.91 -2.86 -9.71
CA MET A 96 -11.23 -3.19 -10.23
C MET A 96 -11.71 -4.53 -9.71
N CYS A 97 -12.94 -4.60 -9.23
CA CYS A 97 -13.61 -5.86 -8.91
C CYS A 97 -14.77 -6.07 -9.87
N ALA A 98 -14.67 -7.11 -10.70
CA ALA A 98 -15.71 -7.46 -11.68
C ALA A 98 -17.01 -7.93 -11.01
N ASP A 99 -16.93 -8.41 -9.76
CA ASP A 99 -18.06 -8.95 -9.02
C ASP A 99 -18.95 -7.86 -8.41
N CYS A 100 -18.36 -6.93 -7.65
CA CYS A 100 -19.11 -5.87 -6.96
C CYS A 100 -19.05 -4.48 -7.64
N GLY A 101 -18.48 -4.41 -8.85
CA GLY A 101 -18.30 -3.17 -9.60
C GLY A 101 -17.44 -2.13 -8.86
N PHE A 102 -16.56 -2.57 -7.96
CA PHE A 102 -15.61 -1.68 -7.30
C PHE A 102 -14.58 -1.19 -8.31
N ALA A 103 -14.35 0.12 -8.31
CA ALA A 103 -13.33 0.76 -9.12
C ALA A 103 -12.67 1.84 -8.27
N TYR A 104 -11.34 1.81 -8.20
CA TYR A 104 -10.54 2.81 -7.50
C TYR A 104 -9.28 3.10 -8.31
N THR A 105 -8.93 4.38 -8.44
CA THR A 105 -7.71 4.81 -9.11
C THR A 105 -6.74 5.39 -8.09
N ALA A 106 -5.52 4.89 -8.12
CA ALA A 106 -4.38 5.36 -7.35
C ALA A 106 -3.33 5.97 -8.30
N PHE A 107 -2.52 6.89 -7.74
CA PHE A 107 -1.56 7.76 -8.42
C PHE A 107 -0.78 7.11 -9.51
#